data_AF-A0A2H6H859-F1
#
_entry.id   AF-A0A2H6H859-F1
#
_cell.length_a   1.000
_cell.length_b   1.000
_cell.length_c   1.000
_cell.angle_alpha   90.00
_cell.angle_beta   90.00
_cell.angle_gamma   90.00
#
_symmetry.space_group_name_H-M   'P 1'
#
loop_
_entity.id
_entity.type
_entity.pdbx_description
1 polymer ?
#
loop_
_entity_poly.entity_id
_entity_poly.type
_entity_poly.pdbx_seq_one_letter_code
_entity_poly.pdbx_strand_id
1 'polypeptide(L)'
;MHVYGDDRGLVIIGTGMAGRLDVSVEIPEHARSRGAGRSLITDARGLACEAGWLFASVSPGNAASLRAFLAAGFRPIGGEVLLRPAREAR
;
A
#
# COMPACT_ATOMS: atom_id res chain seq x y z
N MET A 1 5.07 -9.13 10.22
CA MET A 1 4.52 -9.01 8.86
C MET A 1 3.39 -10.01 8.73
N HIS A 2 2.23 -9.56 8.31
CA HIS A 2 1.03 -10.37 8.11
C HIS A 2 0.56 -10.28 6.66
N VAL A 3 0.08 -11.39 6.12
CA VAL A 3 -0.42 -11.50 4.75
C VAL A 3 -1.82 -12.10 4.80
N TYR A 4 -2.75 -11.46 4.11
CA TYR A 4 -4.14 -11.86 3.97
C TYR A 4 -4.48 -11.93 2.47
N GLY A 5 -5.40 -12.79 2.07
CA GLY A 5 -5.74 -12.90 0.67
C GLY A 5 -7.02 -13.66 0.41
N ASP A 6 -7.62 -13.34 -0.74
CA ASP A 6 -8.74 -14.04 -1.36
C ASP A 6 -8.68 -13.87 -2.89
N ASP A 7 -9.76 -14.23 -3.59
CA ASP A 7 -9.85 -14.18 -5.06
C ASP A 7 -9.59 -12.80 -5.67
N ARG A 8 -9.72 -11.72 -4.88
CA ARG A 8 -9.49 -10.33 -5.30
C ARG A 8 -8.00 -9.96 -5.28
N GLY A 9 -7.19 -10.65 -4.48
CA GLY A 9 -5.76 -10.38 -4.34
C GLY A 9 -5.23 -10.49 -2.91
N LEU A 10 -4.09 -9.85 -2.66
CA LEU A 10 -3.35 -9.91 -1.41
C LEU A 10 -3.32 -8.56 -0.70
N VAL A 11 -3.36 -8.61 0.63
CA VAL A 11 -3.07 -7.50 1.54
C VAL A 11 -1.87 -7.89 2.39
N ILE A 12 -0.86 -7.03 2.41
CA ILE A 12 0.36 -7.20 3.21
C ILE A 12 0.42 -6.06 4.20
N ILE A 13 0.47 -6.37 5.50
CA ILE A 13 0.63 -5.39 6.58
C ILE A 13 1.94 -5.69 7.31
N GLY A 14 2.80 -4.69 7.44
CA GLY A 14 4.11 -4.87 8.07
C GLY A 14 4.74 -3.58 8.52
N THR A 15 5.96 -3.66 9.03
CA THR A 15 6.74 -2.50 9.43
C THR A 15 7.46 -1.92 8.21
N GLY A 16 7.06 -0.73 7.79
CA GLY A 16 7.69 0.04 6.72
C GLY A 16 8.79 0.96 7.22
N MET A 17 9.13 1.96 6.40
CA MET A 17 10.17 2.94 6.70
C MET A 17 9.90 3.68 8.01
N ALA A 18 10.97 4.01 8.74
CA ALA A 18 10.92 4.66 10.04
C ALA A 18 10.05 3.95 11.10
N GLY A 19 9.86 2.62 10.98
CA GLY A 19 9.10 1.84 11.95
C GLY A 19 7.57 2.00 11.84
N ARG A 20 7.09 2.67 10.79
CA ARG A 20 5.66 2.92 10.55
C ARG A 20 4.95 1.61 10.17
N LEU A 21 3.68 1.45 10.58
CA LEU A 21 2.86 0.36 10.06
C LEU A 21 2.45 0.69 8.62
N ASP A 22 2.82 -0.15 7.67
CA ASP A 22 2.64 0.09 6.23
C ASP A 22 1.77 -1.02 5.62
N VAL A 23 0.97 -0.66 4.61
CA VAL A 23 0.15 -1.60 3.84
C VAL A 23 0.54 -1.60 2.37
N SER A 24 0.59 -2.79 1.79
CA SER A 24 0.69 -3.01 0.36
C SER A 24 -0.44 -3.93 -0.11
N VAL A 25 -0.90 -3.72 -1.34
CA VAL A 25 -1.91 -4.58 -1.97
C VAL A 25 -1.44 -5.03 -3.35
N GLU A 26 -1.73 -6.28 -3.68
CA GLU A 26 -1.44 -6.86 -4.98
C GLU A 26 -2.73 -7.42 -5.59
N ILE A 27 -2.99 -7.07 -6.85
CA ILE A 27 -4.21 -7.45 -7.56
C ILE A 27 -3.82 -8.28 -8.79
N PRO A 28 -4.23 -9.55 -8.85
CA PRO A 28 -3.99 -10.38 -10.03
C PRO A 28 -4.77 -9.87 -11.23
N GLU A 29 -4.29 -10.16 -12.44
CA GLU A 29 -4.84 -9.61 -13.69
C GLU A 29 -6.36 -9.80 -13.81
N HIS A 30 -6.88 -10.98 -13.46
CA HIS A 30 -8.31 -11.33 -13.58
C HIS A 30 -9.24 -10.48 -12.70
N ALA A 31 -8.70 -9.91 -11.62
CA ALA A 31 -9.42 -9.10 -10.64
C ALA A 31 -9.26 -7.58 -10.88
N ARG A 32 -8.44 -7.16 -11.85
CA ARG A 32 -8.24 -5.74 -12.17
C ARG A 32 -9.54 -5.09 -12.64
N SER A 33 -9.65 -3.78 -12.41
CA SER A 33 -10.77 -2.93 -12.85
C SER A 33 -12.16 -3.25 -12.28
N ARG A 34 -12.27 -4.09 -11.23
CA ARG A 34 -13.55 -4.39 -10.53
C ARG A 34 -13.68 -3.72 -9.16
N GLY A 35 -12.91 -2.66 -8.90
CA GLY A 35 -12.83 -2.04 -7.58
C GLY A 35 -12.10 -2.88 -6.51
N ALA A 36 -11.51 -4.02 -6.90
CA ALA A 36 -10.79 -4.94 -6.01
C ALA A 36 -9.75 -4.23 -5.13
N GLY A 37 -8.98 -3.30 -5.70
CA GLY A 37 -7.99 -2.53 -4.96
C GLY A 37 -8.59 -1.69 -3.84
N ARG A 38 -9.64 -0.91 -4.12
CA ARG A 38 -10.35 -0.14 -3.08
C ARG A 38 -10.87 -1.07 -1.99
N SER A 39 -11.49 -2.18 -2.39
CA SER A 39 -12.08 -3.15 -1.45
C SER A 39 -11.03 -3.74 -0.51
N LEU A 40 -9.91 -4.24 -1.05
CA LEU A 40 -8.82 -4.81 -0.26
C LEU A 40 -8.19 -3.78 0.68
N ILE A 41 -8.02 -2.53 0.22
CA ILE A 41 -7.48 -1.45 1.06
C ILE A 41 -8.45 -1.11 2.21
N THR A 42 -9.76 -1.12 1.94
CA THR A 42 -10.78 -0.93 2.99
C THR A 42 -10.70 -2.05 4.04
N ASP A 43 -10.58 -3.30 3.61
CA ASP A 43 -10.45 -4.45 4.51
C ASP A 43 -9.17 -4.36 5.34
N ALA A 44 -8.06 -3.92 4.73
CA ALA A 44 -6.78 -3.73 5.41
C ALA A 44 -6.86 -2.76 6.60
N ARG A 45 -7.71 -1.72 6.52
CA ARG A 45 -7.91 -0.79 7.65
C ARG A 45 -8.55 -1.48 8.86
N GLY A 46 -9.45 -2.43 8.63
CA GLY A 46 -10.05 -3.23 9.71
C GLY A 46 -9.09 -4.27 10.30
N LEU A 47 -8.12 -4.73 9.52
CA LEU A 47 -7.07 -5.64 9.99
C LEU A 47 -6.00 -4.94 10.84
N ALA A 48 -5.85 -3.62 10.67
CA ALA A 48 -4.88 -2.80 11.40
C ALA A 48 -5.38 -2.32 12.79
N CYS A 49 -6.51 -2.84 13.30
CA CYS A 49 -7.31 -2.31 14.43
C CYS A 49 -6.59 -1.97 15.75
N GLU A 50 -5.33 -2.36 15.95
CA GLU A 50 -4.55 -2.00 17.15
C GLU A 50 -3.43 -0.98 16.92
N ALA A 51 -3.14 -0.63 15.66
CA ALA A 51 -1.92 0.06 15.29
C ALA A 51 -2.19 1.45 14.70
N GLY A 52 -2.60 2.39 15.56
CA GLY A 52 -2.59 3.84 15.29
C GLY A 52 -2.80 4.25 13.82
N TRP A 53 -1.75 4.79 13.20
CA TRP A 53 -1.77 5.23 11.79
C TRP A 53 -1.29 4.12 10.85
N LEU A 54 -2.06 3.87 9.79
CA LEU A 54 -1.69 2.98 8.69
C LEU A 54 -1.17 3.80 7.50
N PHE A 55 0.05 3.51 7.05
CA PHE A 55 0.71 4.20 5.94
C PHE A 55 0.65 3.36 4.66
N ALA A 56 0.86 4.02 3.52
CA ALA A 56 1.01 3.38 2.22
C ALA A 56 1.96 4.21 1.35
N SER A 57 2.98 3.57 0.79
CA SER A 57 3.89 4.20 -0.16
C SER A 57 3.42 3.95 -1.60
N VAL A 58 2.92 4.99 -2.27
CA VAL A 58 2.40 4.89 -3.65
C VAL A 58 3.26 5.73 -4.59
N SER A 59 3.78 5.12 -5.65
CA SER A 59 4.50 5.86 -6.70
C SER A 59 3.59 6.93 -7.32
N PRO A 60 4.07 8.18 -7.52
CA PRO A 60 3.28 9.25 -8.14
C PRO A 60 2.72 8.90 -9.52
N GLY A 61 3.45 8.08 -10.29
CA GLY A 61 3.02 7.61 -11.61
C GLY A 61 1.95 6.52 -11.59
N ASN A 62 1.70 5.91 -10.42
CA ASN A 62 0.67 4.88 -10.26
C ASN A 62 -0.68 5.51 -9.89
N ALA A 63 -1.31 6.16 -10.86
CA ALA A 63 -2.58 6.84 -10.68
C ALA A 63 -3.71 5.90 -10.25
N ALA A 64 -3.66 4.62 -10.66
CA ALA A 64 -4.66 3.62 -10.29
C ALA A 64 -4.63 3.32 -8.79
N SER A 65 -3.45 2.99 -8.24
CA SER A 65 -3.28 2.75 -6.81
C SER A 65 -3.56 4.02 -6.00
N LEU A 66 -3.09 5.19 -6.44
CA LEU A 66 -3.36 6.45 -5.74
C LEU A 66 -4.87 6.71 -5.59
N ARG A 67 -5.65 6.56 -6.67
CA ARG A 67 -7.11 6.69 -6.61
C ARG A 67 -7.77 5.65 -5.71
N ALA A 68 -7.26 4.43 -5.67
CA ALA A 68 -7.80 3.36 -4.83
C ALA A 68 -7.61 3.68 -3.34
N PHE A 69 -6.41 4.13 -2.94
CA PHE A 69 -6.11 4.53 -1.56
C PHE A 69 -6.94 5.75 -1.11
N LEU A 70 -6.99 6.80 -1.95
CA LEU A 70 -7.81 7.99 -1.67
C LEU A 70 -9.28 7.62 -1.45
N ALA A 71 -9.83 6.77 -2.32
CA ALA A 71 -11.21 6.34 -2.21
C ALA A 71 -11.50 5.39 -1.04
N ALA A 72 -10.47 4.79 -0.45
CA ALA A 72 -10.56 3.99 0.78
C ALA A 72 -10.36 4.83 2.06
N GLY A 73 -10.19 6.16 1.93
CA GLY A 73 -10.10 7.11 3.03
C GLY A 73 -8.68 7.53 3.43
N PHE A 74 -7.65 7.12 2.68
CA PHE A 74 -6.28 7.59 2.91
C PHE A 74 -6.15 9.07 2.50
N ARG A 75 -5.23 9.78 3.15
CA ARG A 75 -4.92 11.19 2.87
C ARG A 75 -3.44 11.34 2.53
N PRO A 76 -3.07 12.07 1.46
CA PRO A 76 -1.67 12.38 1.18
C PRO A 76 -1.09 13.23 2.32
N ILE A 77 0.08 12.85 2.83
CA ILE A 77 0.79 13.60 3.88
C ILE A 77 2.16 14.10 3.43
N GLY A 78 2.69 13.59 2.31
CA GLY A 78 4.00 13.96 1.79
C GLY A 78 4.48 13.01 0.70
N GLY A 79 5.66 13.30 0.15
CA GLY A 79 6.39 12.42 -0.75
C GLY A 79 7.66 11.92 -0.07
N GLU A 80 8.04 10.68 -0.37
CA GLU A 80 9.26 10.04 0.14
C GLU A 80 10.12 9.58 -1.04
N VAL A 81 11.42 9.85 -0.99
CA VAL A 81 12.38 9.48 -2.03
C VAL A 81 13.51 8.69 -1.37
N LEU A 82 13.77 7.49 -1.89
CA LEU A 82 14.91 6.69 -1.49
C LEU A 82 16.14 7.14 -2.28
N LEU A 83 17.03 7.86 -1.62
CA LEU A 83 18.34 8.21 -2.15
C LEU A 83 19.31 7.07 -1.87
N ARG A 84 20.02 6.61 -2.90
CA ARG A 84 21.12 5.65 -2.76
C ARG A 84 22.42 6.38 -3.08
N PRO A 85 23.49 6.17 -2.31
CA PRO A 85 24.78 6.74 -2.67
C PRO A 85 25.19 6.26 -4.06
N ALA A 86 25.86 7.12 -4.82
CA ALA A 86 26.49 6.71 -6.06
C ALA A 86 27.46 5.57 -5.73
N ARG A 87 27.33 4.42 -6.42
CA ARG A 87 28.44 3.47 -6.45
C ARG A 87 29.57 4.16 -7.19
N GLU A 88 30.73 4.32 -6.56
CA GLU A 88 31.95 4.48 -7.35
C GLU A 88 32.02 3.29 -8.31
N ALA A 89 32.11 3.58 -9.61
CA ALA A 89 32.36 2.56 -10.60
C ALA A 89 33.69 1.90 -10.24
N ARG A 90 33.64 0.63 -9.84
CA ARG A 90 34.84 -0.21 -9.71
C ARG A 90 35.14 -0.86 -11.04
#